data_AF-A0A539DUH7-F1
#
_entry.id   AF-A0A539DUH7-F1
#
_cell.length_a   1.000
_cell.length_b   1.000
_cell.length_c   1.000
_cell.angle_alpha   90.00
_cell.angle_beta   90.00
_cell.angle_gamma   90.00
#
_symmetry.space_group_name_H-M   'P 1'
#
loop_
_entity.id
_entity.type
_entity.pdbx_description
1 polymer ?
#
loop_
_entity_poly.entity_id
_entity_poly.type
_entity_poly.pdbx_seq_one_letter_code
_entity_poly.pdbx_strand_id
1 'polypeptide(L)' 'MPGAIAIVVVLLLSPVLICMGGAALAAVLGSMLNHDAEVRAKGSELLDLNV' A
#
# COMPACT_ATOMS: atom_id res chain seq x y z
N MET A 1 -19.77 22.66 19.87
CA MET A 1 -18.46 22.94 19.23
C MET A 1 -17.68 21.72 18.73
N PRO A 2 -17.75 20.50 19.31
CA PRO A 2 -16.95 19.35 18.85
C PRO A 2 -17.15 18.96 17.38
N GLY A 3 -18.39 19.03 16.88
CA GLY A 3 -18.69 18.68 15.48
C GLY A 3 -17.99 19.58 14.46
N ALA A 4 -17.92 20.89 14.71
CA ALA A 4 -17.23 21.82 13.82
C ALA A 4 -15.72 21.55 13.77
N ILE A 5 -15.12 21.20 14.91
CA ILE A 5 -13.70 20.83 14.99
C ILE A 5 -13.44 19.55 14.19
N ALA A 6 -14.30 18.54 14.33
CA ALA A 6 -14.17 17.29 13.57
C ALA A 6 -14.23 17.53 12.05
N ILE A 7 -15.14 18.39 11.58
CA ILE A 7 -15.28 18.73 10.16
C ILE A 7 -14.00 19.38 9.62
N VAL A 8 -13.43 20.35 10.34
CA VAL A 8 -12.19 21.04 9.92
C VAL A 8 -11.03 20.06 9.84
N VAL A 9 -10.88 19.18 10.84
CA VAL A 9 -9.81 18.17 10.85
C VAL A 9 -9.94 17.22 9.64
N VAL A 10 -11.15 16.73 9.35
CA VAL A 10 -11.39 15.85 8.20
C VAL A 10 -11.08 16.56 6.88
N LEU A 11 -11.51 17.80 6.71
CA LEU A 11 -11.23 18.59 5.49
C LEU A 11 -9.74 18.80 5.26
N LEU A 12 -8.98 19.09 6.31
CA LEU A 12 -7.53 19.31 6.21
C LEU A 12 -6.77 18.02 5.87
N LEU A 13 -7.21 16.87 6.41
CA LEU A 13 -6.54 15.59 6.19
C LEU A 13 -6.98 14.89 4.90
N SER A 14 -8.20 15.13 4.44
CA SER A 14 -8.82 14.50 3.27
C SER A 14 -7.93 14.48 2.01
N PRO A 15 -7.33 15.60 1.55
CA PRO A 15 -6.54 15.56 0.31
C PRO A 15 -5.33 14.63 0.42
N VAL A 16 -4.63 14.64 1.55
CA VAL A 16 -3.46 13.79 1.77
C VAL A 16 -3.89 12.33 1.88
N LEU A 17 -4.93 12.04 2.66
CA LEU A 17 -5.43 10.68 2.85
C LEU A 17 -5.96 10.07 1.54
N ILE A 18 -6.63 10.86 0.71
CA ILE A 18 -7.14 10.40 -0.60
C ILE A 18 -5.99 10.17 -1.58
N CYS A 19 -5.07 11.12 -1.72
CA CYS A 19 -3.95 10.99 -2.65
C CYS A 19 -2.97 9.88 -2.25
N MET A 20 -2.66 9.76 -0.96
CA MET A 20 -1.68 8.78 -0.45
C MET A 20 -2.30 7.43 -0.12
N GLY A 21 -3.61 7.35 0.11
CA GLY A 21 -4.28 6.11 0.52
C GLY A 21 -4.13 5.01 -0.52
N GLY A 22 -4.27 5.34 -1.81
CA GLY A 22 -4.05 4.39 -2.90
C GLY A 22 -2.59 3.90 -2.97
N ALA A 23 -1.63 4.80 -2.81
CA ALA A 23 -0.20 4.45 -2.80
C ALA A 23 0.16 3.56 -1.61
N ALA A 24 -0.38 3.85 -0.42
CA ALA A 24 -0.16 3.04 0.78
C ALA A 24 -0.74 1.63 0.61
N LEU A 25 -1.98 1.51 0.10
CA LEU A 25 -2.60 0.21 -0.18
C LEU A 25 -1.82 -0.58 -1.22
N ALA A 26 -1.38 0.07 -2.30
CA ALA A 26 -0.58 -0.56 -3.35
C ALA A 26 0.78 -1.05 -2.81
N ALA A 27 1.44 -0.26 -1.95
CA ALA A 27 2.70 -0.65 -1.33
C ALA A 27 2.53 -1.88 -0.40
N VAL A 28 1.50 -1.88 0.44
CA VAL A 28 1.21 -3.00 1.34
C VAL A 28 0.89 -4.27 0.55
N LEU A 29 -0.04 -4.18 -0.41
CA LEU A 29 -0.43 -5.32 -1.23
C LEU A 29 0.74 -5.81 -2.09
N GLY A 30 1.46 -4.90 -2.74
CA GLY A 30 2.64 -5.22 -3.54
C GLY A 30 3.71 -5.93 -2.73
N SER A 31 3.99 -5.47 -1.51
CA SER A 31 4.95 -6.13 -0.62
C SER A 31 4.51 -7.53 -0.21
N MET A 32 3.22 -7.73 0.11
CA MET A 32 2.70 -9.05 0.47
C MET A 32 2.77 -10.02 -0.71
N LEU A 33 2.35 -9.57 -1.90
CA LEU A 33 2.37 -10.38 -3.11
C LEU A 33 3.80 -10.72 -3.56
N ASN A 34 4.72 -9.76 -3.44
CA ASN A 34 6.13 -10.00 -3.78
C ASN A 34 6.75 -11.04 -2.83
N HIS A 35 6.49 -10.95 -1.52
CA HIS A 35 6.97 -11.94 -0.57
C HIS A 35 6.43 -13.34 -0.90
N ASP A 36 5.15 -13.44 -1.23
CA ASP A 36 4.51 -14.71 -1.58
C ASP A 36 5.07 -15.28 -2.91
N ALA A 37 5.35 -14.41 -3.88
CA ALA A 37 6.01 -14.78 -5.13
C ALA A 37 7.44 -15.31 -4.89
N GLU A 38 8.24 -14.62 -4.07
CA GLU A 38 9.58 -15.06 -3.69
C GLU A 38 9.56 -16.45 -3.03
N VAL A 39 8.66 -16.66 -2.05
CA VAL A 39 8.53 -17.94 -1.35
C VAL A 39 8.20 -19.08 -2.32
N ARG A 40 7.29 -18.84 -3.27
CA ARG A 40 6.92 -19.82 -4.32
C ARG A 40 8.07 -20.07 -5.31
N ALA A 41 8.90 -19.06 -5.56
CA ALA A 41 9.99 -19.14 -6.53
C ALA A 41 11.29 -19.75 -5.98
N LYS A 42 11.42 -20.01 -4.66
CA LYS A 42 12.65 -20.51 -4.00
C LYS A 42 13.25 -21.83 -4.53
N GLY A 43 12.51 -22.59 -5.32
CA GLY A 43 13.00 -23.81 -5.98
C GLY A 43 12.69 -23.82 -7.48
N SER A 44 12.40 -22.65 -8.06
CA SER A 44 12.02 -22.53 -9.46
C SER A 44 13.25 -22.34 -10.33
N GLU A 45 13.39 -23.17 -11.36
CA GLU A 45 14.38 -23.05 -12.43
C GLU A 45 14.27 -21.71 -13.19
N LEU A 46 13.14 -21.00 -13.05
CA LEU A 46 12.88 -19.69 -13.64
C LEU A 46 13.57 -18.54 -12.89
N LEU A 47 14.02 -18.76 -11.65
CA LEU A 47 14.72 -17.74 -10.86
C LEU A 47 16.08 -17.38 -11.49
N ASP A 48 16.78 -18.38 -12.04
CA ASP A 48 18.08 -18.22 -12.72
C ASP A 48 17.95 -17.53 -14.10
N LEU A 49 16.74 -17.49 -14.67
CA LEU A 49 16.45 -16.87 -15.97
C LEU A 49 15.92 -15.43 -15.85
N ASN A 50 15.58 -14.99 -14.64
CA ASN A 50 15.07 -13.65 -14.37
C ASN A 50 16.21 -12.67 -14.06
N VAL A 51 17.03 -12.39 -15.09
CA VAL A 51 18.02 -11.31 -15.13
C VAL A 51 17.41 -9.98 -15.53
#